data_AF-F6FVC7-F1
#
_entry.id   AF-F6FVC7-F1
#
_cell.length_a   1.000
_cell.length_b   1.000
_cell.length_c   1.000
_cell.angle_alpha   90.00
_cell.angle_beta   90.00
_cell.angle_gamma   90.00
#
_symmetry.space_group_name_H-M   'P 1'
#
loop_
_entity.id
_entity.type
_entity.pdbx_description
1 polymer ?
#
loop_
_entity_poly.entity_id
_entity_poly.type
_entity_poly.pdbx_seq_one_letter_code
_entity_poly.pdbx_strand_id
1 'polypeptide(L)'
;MGGTAYDYQNCGNHDTKSADLDGDGWDEVVLKAMVLKLDADKTKILPKVLNGDVMPTIEGFGGVPPVAGSFQFATDEVRDNPLNVWAPLRHGDRTALLPVDKTGKVMMWSGSEEHLLDDMRTGRHLGWIPGPEAHDPMKGKRLDADGQVVHENSLLYGVYQGSDDEGSVAGNYSNRWPGAQAGSAASTREVRSLVTGEVLTTTATSRGIAQGQNAIWFGGGLTHMGVNGATVNRIDDLTFAATSYLATGMTSTGNKSTPTLKADLFGDWREELVLRAGGNRLGIVTTLAPTQYGIRTLMHDPMYRLGVANKNNGYDQVGFASFYLGDEAPLPSMRTDIAVPRYEPSETTVSVPRTDVVAAQRVPVTVPAGAPLPVAGATVQLVLDGVAVGDPVALDEEGVARSVVGPLTAGTHEFTAEFAGVRPETAGADGVAESVSEPVTLTVRPVGPAAS
;
A
#
# COMPACT_ATOMS: atom_id res chain seq x y z
N MET A 1 -1.62 -3.20 30.37
CA MET A 1 -1.39 -1.79 30.74
C MET A 1 -2.21 -1.29 31.93
N GLY A 2 -3.07 -2.13 32.55
CA GLY A 2 -3.91 -1.72 33.69
C GLY A 2 -5.05 -0.77 33.31
N GLY A 3 -5.72 -0.20 34.32
CA GLY A 3 -6.82 0.74 34.14
C GLY A 3 -8.17 0.09 33.82
N THR A 4 -9.12 0.91 33.43
CA THR A 4 -10.48 0.52 33.00
C THR A 4 -10.68 0.82 31.52
N ALA A 5 -11.75 0.32 30.91
CA ALA A 5 -12.07 0.59 29.51
C ALA A 5 -12.13 2.10 29.17
N TYR A 6 -12.50 2.94 30.13
CA TYR A 6 -12.52 4.40 29.98
C TYR A 6 -11.15 5.01 29.67
N ASP A 7 -10.05 4.39 30.11
CA ASP A 7 -8.71 4.94 29.89
C ASP A 7 -8.24 4.79 28.42
N TYR A 8 -9.01 4.06 27.61
CA TYR A 8 -8.77 3.80 26.19
C TYR A 8 -9.83 4.42 25.28
N GLN A 9 -10.78 5.18 25.84
CA GLN A 9 -11.81 5.87 25.06
C GLN A 9 -11.24 7.11 24.36
N ASN A 10 -11.93 7.52 23.28
CA ASN A 10 -11.64 8.74 22.53
C ASN A 10 -10.20 8.84 21.99
N CYS A 11 -9.61 7.72 21.60
CA CYS A 11 -8.21 7.65 21.12
C CYS A 11 -8.08 7.37 19.61
N GLY A 12 -9.14 6.87 18.96
CA GLY A 12 -9.13 6.50 17.54
C GLY A 12 -9.42 7.67 16.62
N ASN A 13 -9.11 7.51 15.33
CA ASN A 13 -9.62 8.37 14.26
C ASN A 13 -10.83 7.72 13.57
N HIS A 14 -11.43 8.44 12.63
CA HIS A 14 -12.41 7.89 11.68
C HIS A 14 -11.81 6.91 10.66
N ASP A 15 -10.59 6.43 10.86
CA ASP A 15 -9.91 5.47 10.01
C ASP A 15 -8.98 4.57 10.84
N THR A 16 -8.50 3.50 10.23
CA THR A 16 -7.57 2.56 10.87
C THR A 16 -6.37 2.28 9.97
N LYS A 17 -5.20 2.10 10.58
CA LYS A 17 -3.97 1.70 9.88
C LYS A 17 -3.48 0.37 10.44
N SER A 18 -2.65 -0.32 9.65
CA SER A 18 -2.05 -1.59 10.04
C SER A 18 -0.65 -1.70 9.46
N ALA A 19 0.28 -2.17 10.28
CA ALA A 19 1.67 -2.43 9.91
C ALA A 19 2.33 -3.27 11.01
N ASP A 20 3.30 -4.10 10.64
CA ASP A 20 4.27 -4.66 11.57
C ASP A 20 5.19 -3.54 12.08
N LEU A 21 4.96 -3.07 13.31
CA LEU A 21 5.67 -1.91 13.87
C LEU A 21 6.81 -2.31 14.80
N ASP A 22 6.89 -3.57 15.24
CA ASP A 22 7.98 -4.07 16.08
C ASP A 22 8.82 -5.19 15.45
N GLY A 23 8.52 -5.56 14.20
CA GLY A 23 9.30 -6.51 13.42
C GLY A 23 9.07 -7.97 13.81
N ASP A 24 7.95 -8.28 14.47
CA ASP A 24 7.62 -9.64 14.91
C ASP A 24 6.91 -10.49 13.83
N GLY A 25 6.64 -9.89 12.66
CA GLY A 25 5.96 -10.51 11.53
C GLY A 25 4.43 -10.49 11.63
N TRP A 26 3.85 -9.84 12.64
CA TRP A 26 2.42 -9.62 12.79
C TRP A 26 2.09 -8.14 12.74
N ASP A 27 1.01 -7.79 12.05
CA ASP A 27 0.59 -6.40 12.00
C ASP A 27 -0.06 -5.96 13.32
N GLU A 28 0.36 -4.80 13.80
CA GLU A 28 -0.40 -4.00 14.74
C GLU A 28 -1.60 -3.35 14.06
N VAL A 29 -2.65 -3.06 14.85
CA VAL A 29 -3.73 -2.16 14.43
C VAL A 29 -3.54 -0.82 15.10
N VAL A 30 -3.35 0.22 14.29
CA VAL A 30 -3.11 1.60 14.74
C VAL A 30 -4.40 2.40 14.60
N LEU A 31 -4.92 2.85 15.74
CA LEU A 31 -6.10 3.68 15.90
C LEU A 31 -5.66 5.05 16.43
N LYS A 32 -4.98 5.84 15.59
CA LYS A 32 -4.35 7.11 15.97
C LYS A 32 -3.55 7.00 17.27
N ALA A 33 -4.12 7.43 18.40
CA ALA A 33 -3.48 7.48 19.70
C ALA A 33 -3.41 6.13 20.44
N MET A 34 -3.84 5.04 19.82
CA MET A 34 -3.77 3.71 20.40
C MET A 34 -3.31 2.68 19.37
N VAL A 35 -2.31 1.89 19.75
CA VAL A 35 -1.85 0.73 19.00
C VAL A 35 -2.34 -0.53 19.70
N LEU A 36 -2.93 -1.43 18.94
CA LEU A 36 -3.43 -2.73 19.38
C LEU A 36 -2.58 -3.85 18.79
N LYS A 37 -2.40 -4.93 19.55
CA LYS A 37 -1.72 -6.14 19.10
C LYS A 37 -2.51 -7.40 19.43
N LEU A 38 -2.14 -8.51 18.80
CA LEU A 38 -2.53 -9.82 19.27
C LEU A 38 -1.86 -10.15 20.61
N ASP A 39 -2.57 -10.85 21.49
CA ASP A 39 -1.97 -11.43 22.68
C ASP A 39 -1.14 -12.68 22.34
N ALA A 40 -0.42 -13.22 23.33
CA ALA A 40 0.59 -14.25 23.11
C ALA A 40 0.02 -15.56 22.51
N ASP A 41 -1.23 -15.89 22.84
CA ASP A 41 -1.94 -17.06 22.27
C ASP A 41 -2.77 -16.72 21.02
N LYS A 42 -2.76 -15.44 20.59
CA LYS A 42 -3.43 -14.91 19.40
C LYS A 42 -4.95 -15.07 19.44
N THR A 43 -5.53 -15.03 20.63
CA THR A 43 -6.98 -15.15 20.82
C THR A 43 -7.67 -13.80 21.03
N LYS A 44 -6.91 -12.76 21.39
CA LYS A 44 -7.45 -11.42 21.69
C LYS A 44 -6.63 -10.33 21.01
N ILE A 45 -7.30 -9.23 20.72
CA ILE A 45 -6.67 -7.96 20.35
C ILE A 45 -6.66 -7.09 21.61
N LEU A 46 -5.47 -6.71 22.06
CA LEU A 46 -5.26 -5.96 23.30
C LEU A 46 -4.47 -4.67 23.03
N PRO A 47 -4.69 -3.61 23.83
CA PRO A 47 -3.85 -2.42 23.77
C PRO A 47 -2.37 -2.74 23.99
N LYS A 48 -1.54 -2.36 23.02
CA LYS A 48 -0.07 -2.42 23.03
C LYS A 48 0.53 -1.13 23.57
N VAL A 49 0.10 -0.01 22.99
CA VAL A 49 0.58 1.35 23.28
C VAL A 49 -0.60 2.30 23.31
N LEU A 50 -0.58 3.23 24.26
CA LEU A 50 -1.44 4.40 24.27
C LEU A 50 -0.54 5.63 24.11
N ASN A 51 -0.56 6.23 22.92
CA ASN A 51 0.30 7.34 22.56
C ASN A 51 -0.12 8.62 23.30
N GLY A 52 0.86 9.38 23.76
CA GLY A 52 0.67 10.56 24.59
C GLY A 52 1.98 11.26 24.89
N ASP A 53 1.88 12.38 25.60
CA ASP A 53 3.02 13.18 26.06
C ASP A 53 2.65 13.90 27.36
N VAL A 54 3.60 14.66 27.89
CA VAL A 54 3.33 15.63 28.94
C VAL A 54 2.52 16.79 28.36
N MET A 55 1.32 17.00 28.91
CA MET A 55 0.36 18.01 28.51
C MET A 55 0.27 19.13 29.56
N PRO A 56 0.15 20.40 29.14
CA PRO A 56 -0.02 21.52 30.06
C PRO A 56 -1.35 21.41 30.81
N THR A 57 -1.28 21.45 32.14
CA THR A 57 -2.48 21.61 32.96
C THR A 57 -2.85 23.08 33.11
N ILE A 58 -4.09 23.36 33.51
CA ILE A 58 -4.55 24.71 33.84
C ILE A 58 -3.58 25.37 34.83
N GLU A 59 -3.14 24.66 35.86
CA GLU A 59 -2.19 25.18 36.85
C GLU A 59 -0.79 25.38 36.25
N GLY A 60 -0.30 24.39 35.50
CA GLY A 60 1.02 24.44 34.86
C GLY A 60 1.17 25.53 33.81
N PHE A 61 0.06 26.07 33.31
CA PHE A 61 0.04 27.17 32.36
C PHE A 61 -0.61 28.46 32.91
N GLY A 62 -0.73 28.58 34.24
CA GLY A 62 -1.16 29.82 34.90
C GLY A 62 -2.64 30.21 34.68
N GLY A 63 -3.48 29.26 34.28
CA GLY A 63 -4.94 29.42 34.17
C GLY A 63 -5.44 30.08 32.89
N VAL A 64 -4.55 30.54 32.01
CA VAL A 64 -4.91 31.21 30.76
C VAL A 64 -4.81 30.23 29.60
N PRO A 65 -5.83 30.07 28.74
CA PRO A 65 -5.73 29.20 27.57
C PRO A 65 -4.55 29.57 26.65
N PRO A 66 -3.79 28.59 26.11
CA PRO A 66 -2.78 28.86 25.11
C PRO A 66 -3.37 29.53 23.87
N VAL A 67 -2.55 30.31 23.17
CA VAL A 67 -2.96 30.96 21.93
C VAL A 67 -2.74 30.00 20.77
N ALA A 68 -3.76 29.84 19.92
CA ALA A 68 -3.68 29.01 18.72
C ALA A 68 -2.45 29.37 17.87
N GLY A 69 -1.69 28.34 17.49
CA GLY A 69 -0.48 28.45 16.67
C GLY A 69 0.76 28.94 17.40
N SER A 70 0.62 29.46 18.61
CA SER A 70 1.74 30.04 19.37
C SER A 70 2.30 29.08 20.42
N PHE A 71 1.51 28.10 20.86
CA PHE A 71 1.92 27.13 21.86
C PHE A 71 2.32 25.80 21.22
N GLN A 72 3.54 25.35 21.54
CA GLN A 72 4.14 24.13 21.04
C GLN A 72 4.18 23.08 22.16
N PHE A 73 3.77 21.87 21.83
CA PHE A 73 3.91 20.69 22.67
C PHE A 73 5.27 20.03 22.41
N ALA A 74 5.61 19.01 23.21
CA ALA A 74 6.85 18.24 23.08
C ALA A 74 8.15 19.04 23.26
N THR A 75 8.08 20.21 23.90
CA THR A 75 9.26 20.99 24.30
C THR A 75 9.73 20.60 25.69
N ASP A 76 11.01 20.86 25.98
CA ASP A 76 11.57 20.66 27.33
C ASP A 76 10.82 21.52 28.37
N GLU A 77 10.44 22.75 28.02
CA GLU A 77 9.64 23.63 28.90
C GLU A 77 8.30 22.99 29.31
N VAL A 78 7.60 22.33 28.39
CA VAL A 78 6.34 21.65 28.70
C VAL A 78 6.59 20.37 29.48
N ARG A 79 7.62 19.60 29.11
CA ARG A 79 7.92 18.28 29.70
C ARG A 79 8.52 18.35 31.10
N ASP A 80 9.32 19.37 31.38
CA ASP A 80 10.03 19.54 32.64
C ASP A 80 9.21 20.32 33.69
N ASN A 81 8.06 20.88 33.30
CA ASN A 81 7.18 21.56 34.22
C ASN A 81 6.46 20.55 35.13
N PRO A 82 6.69 20.57 36.46
CA PRO A 82 6.18 19.56 37.39
C PRO A 82 4.66 19.63 37.62
N LEU A 83 4.00 20.71 37.16
CA LEU A 83 2.55 20.87 37.22
C LEU A 83 1.85 20.28 35.99
N ASN A 84 2.61 19.95 34.95
CA ASN A 84 2.10 19.29 33.77
C ASN A 84 1.99 17.78 34.00
N VAL A 85 1.14 17.11 33.22
CA VAL A 85 0.84 15.70 33.43
C VAL A 85 0.94 14.95 32.13
N TRP A 86 1.45 13.72 32.18
CA TRP A 86 1.37 12.83 31.02
C TRP A 86 -0.10 12.48 30.74
N ALA A 87 -0.54 12.66 29.50
CA ALA A 87 -1.88 12.31 29.07
C ALA A 87 -1.87 11.76 27.63
N PRO A 88 -2.82 10.86 27.31
CA PRO A 88 -2.95 10.32 25.97
C PRO A 88 -3.43 11.38 24.97
N LEU A 89 -3.03 11.21 23.71
CA LEU A 89 -3.65 11.92 22.59
C LEU A 89 -5.11 11.47 22.42
N ARG A 90 -5.89 12.29 21.70
CA ARG A 90 -7.34 12.11 21.53
C ARG A 90 -7.75 12.03 20.07
N HIS A 91 -9.05 11.88 19.81
CA HIS A 91 -9.64 11.71 18.48
C HIS A 91 -9.24 12.76 17.43
N GLY A 92 -9.33 12.38 16.16
CA GLY A 92 -9.23 13.25 15.01
C GLY A 92 -9.72 12.61 13.70
N ASP A 93 -9.53 13.35 12.61
CA ASP A 93 -10.17 13.07 11.33
C ASP A 93 -9.25 12.48 10.24
N ARG A 94 -7.94 12.73 10.34
CA ARG A 94 -6.96 12.36 9.30
C ARG A 94 -5.72 11.75 9.89
N THR A 95 -5.15 10.79 9.19
CA THR A 95 -3.91 10.13 9.59
C THR A 95 -3.01 9.85 8.41
N ALA A 96 -1.70 9.83 8.69
CA ALA A 96 -0.71 9.23 7.83
C ALA A 96 0.29 8.45 8.70
N LEU A 97 0.23 7.13 8.58
CA LEU A 97 1.25 6.23 9.11
C LEU A 97 2.20 5.92 7.95
N LEU A 98 3.46 6.35 8.06
CA LEU A 98 4.42 6.22 6.97
C LEU A 98 5.87 6.15 7.47
N PRO A 99 6.75 5.43 6.76
CA PRO A 99 8.20 5.62 6.89
C PRO A 99 8.57 7.06 6.54
N VAL A 100 9.30 7.73 7.43
CA VAL A 100 9.59 9.16 7.28
C VAL A 100 10.97 9.46 6.74
N ASP A 101 11.88 8.50 6.68
CA ASP A 101 13.21 8.67 6.09
C ASP A 101 13.83 7.34 5.67
N LYS A 102 15.07 7.41 5.15
CA LYS A 102 15.86 6.26 4.70
C LYS A 102 16.19 5.22 5.78
N THR A 103 15.95 5.51 7.06
CA THR A 103 16.14 4.53 8.14
C THR A 103 14.97 3.55 8.24
N GLY A 104 13.85 3.85 7.56
CA GLY A 104 12.61 3.08 7.67
C GLY A 104 11.82 3.39 8.94
N LYS A 105 12.21 4.42 9.72
CA LYS A 105 11.45 4.83 10.91
C LYS A 105 10.03 5.21 10.50
N VAL A 106 9.05 4.52 11.07
CA VAL A 106 7.63 4.83 10.87
C VAL A 106 7.19 5.86 11.91
N MET A 107 6.51 6.91 11.44
CA MET A 107 5.84 7.87 12.31
C MET A 107 4.37 7.96 11.94
N MET A 108 3.57 8.44 12.88
CA MET A 108 2.20 8.83 12.65
C MET A 108 2.12 10.36 12.63
N TRP A 109 1.46 10.90 11.62
CA TRP A 109 0.98 12.29 11.61
C TRP A 109 -0.54 12.28 11.65
N SER A 110 -1.14 13.17 12.44
CA SER A 110 -2.60 13.24 12.57
C SER A 110 -3.08 14.65 12.87
N GLY A 111 -4.27 14.97 12.36
CA GLY A 111 -5.08 16.07 12.87
C GLY A 111 -5.78 15.68 14.17
N SER A 112 -6.19 16.66 14.98
CA SER A 112 -6.95 16.41 16.20
C SER A 112 -8.18 17.31 16.27
N GLU A 113 -9.32 16.72 16.63
CA GLU A 113 -10.56 17.45 16.84
C GLU A 113 -10.62 18.04 18.25
N GLU A 114 -10.09 17.28 19.20
CA GLU A 114 -10.08 17.61 20.61
C GLU A 114 -8.95 18.59 20.94
N HIS A 115 -9.24 19.58 21.77
CA HIS A 115 -8.27 20.63 22.15
C HIS A 115 -8.23 20.88 23.67
N LEU A 116 -9.08 20.21 24.44
CA LEU A 116 -9.10 20.26 25.89
C LEU A 116 -8.60 18.94 26.45
N LEU A 117 -7.70 19.00 27.42
CA LEU A 117 -7.45 17.86 28.29
C LEU A 117 -8.55 17.85 29.34
N ASP A 118 -9.43 16.85 29.29
CA ASP A 118 -10.52 16.69 30.24
C ASP A 118 -10.53 15.29 30.86
N ASP A 119 -11.13 15.19 32.05
CA ASP A 119 -11.49 13.91 32.63
C ASP A 119 -12.82 13.46 32.01
N MET A 120 -12.74 12.53 31.07
CA MET A 120 -13.89 11.98 30.35
C MET A 120 -14.98 11.39 31.27
N ARG A 121 -14.68 11.07 32.54
CA ARG A 121 -15.68 10.56 33.48
C ARG A 121 -16.49 11.66 34.15
N THR A 122 -15.90 12.84 34.31
CA THR A 122 -16.50 13.95 35.04
C THR A 122 -16.79 15.16 34.16
N GLY A 123 -16.24 15.20 32.94
CA GLY A 123 -16.24 16.37 32.05
C GLY A 123 -15.41 17.53 32.58
N ARG A 124 -14.60 17.31 33.63
CA ARG A 124 -13.78 18.38 34.21
C ARG A 124 -12.63 18.70 33.27
N HIS A 125 -12.55 19.96 32.85
CA HIS A 125 -11.40 20.50 32.12
C HIS A 125 -10.17 20.59 33.03
N LEU A 126 -9.06 20.01 32.58
CA LEU A 126 -7.79 19.89 33.31
C LEU A 126 -6.63 20.62 32.62
N GLY A 127 -6.70 20.86 31.32
CA GLY A 127 -5.59 21.44 30.56
C GLY A 127 -5.83 21.45 29.06
N TRP A 128 -4.78 21.33 28.26
CA TRP A 128 -4.87 21.45 26.81
C TRP A 128 -4.09 20.34 26.11
N ILE A 129 -4.55 19.96 24.92
CA ILE A 129 -3.92 18.96 24.04
C ILE A 129 -3.68 19.58 22.66
N PRO A 130 -2.75 19.02 21.86
CA PRO A 130 -2.43 19.58 20.55
C PRO A 130 -3.60 19.43 19.56
N GLY A 131 -3.62 20.32 18.56
CA GLY A 131 -4.33 20.11 17.30
C GLY A 131 -3.56 19.10 16.45
N PRO A 132 -3.02 19.48 15.27
CA PRO A 132 -2.20 18.57 14.48
C PRO A 132 -0.87 18.26 15.16
N GLU A 133 -0.45 17.02 15.04
CA GLU A 133 0.73 16.47 15.68
C GLU A 133 1.45 15.45 14.79
N ALA A 134 2.71 15.17 15.14
CA ALA A 134 3.37 13.93 14.73
C ALA A 134 3.90 13.20 15.96
N HIS A 135 3.75 11.88 16.00
CA HIS A 135 4.21 11.03 17.09
C HIS A 135 4.75 9.68 16.62
N ASP A 136 5.58 9.10 17.47
CA ASP A 136 6.07 7.73 17.32
C ASP A 136 4.97 6.76 17.81
N PRO A 137 4.41 5.91 16.93
CA PRO A 137 3.30 5.04 17.29
C PRO A 137 3.69 3.98 18.33
N MET A 138 4.98 3.71 18.51
CA MET A 138 5.47 2.70 19.45
C MET A 138 5.89 3.27 20.82
N LYS A 139 5.76 4.58 21.01
CA LYS A 139 6.00 5.27 22.28
C LYS A 139 4.72 5.75 22.93
N GLY A 140 4.72 5.82 24.26
CA GLY A 140 3.57 6.23 25.04
C GLY A 140 3.49 5.48 26.36
N LYS A 141 2.27 5.34 26.88
CA LYS A 141 1.99 4.40 27.96
C LYS A 141 1.98 3.00 27.38
N ARG A 142 2.84 2.11 27.90
CA ARG A 142 2.96 0.71 27.45
C ARG A 142 3.47 -0.18 28.57
N LEU A 143 3.49 -1.49 28.32
CA LEU A 143 4.25 -2.42 29.16
C LEU A 143 5.71 -2.47 28.66
N ASP A 144 6.68 -2.47 29.56
CA ASP A 144 8.07 -2.78 29.24
C ASP A 144 8.34 -4.30 29.21
N ALA A 145 9.60 -4.68 29.01
CA ALA A 145 10.02 -6.07 28.93
C ALA A 145 9.76 -6.86 30.24
N ASP A 146 9.71 -6.17 31.37
CA ASP A 146 9.44 -6.73 32.70
C ASP A 146 7.94 -6.70 33.06
N GLY A 147 7.10 -6.27 32.11
CA GLY A 147 5.65 -6.16 32.29
C GLY A 147 5.23 -4.99 33.18
N GLN A 148 6.12 -4.02 33.45
CA GLN A 148 5.79 -2.81 34.20
C GLN A 148 5.20 -1.75 33.28
N VAL A 149 4.30 -0.93 33.83
CA VAL A 149 3.75 0.21 33.09
C VAL A 149 4.80 1.30 33.05
N VAL A 150 5.19 1.69 31.84
CA VAL A 150 6.05 2.84 31.58
C VAL A 150 5.29 3.91 30.84
N HIS A 151 5.72 5.16 31.01
CA HIS A 151 5.19 6.32 30.30
C HIS A 151 6.35 6.99 29.56
N GLU A 152 6.33 6.90 28.23
CA GLU A 152 7.24 7.62 27.36
C GLU A 152 6.51 8.73 26.61
N ASN A 153 7.26 9.78 26.27
CA ASN A 153 6.76 10.87 25.45
C ASN A 153 6.85 10.47 23.97
N SER A 154 5.71 10.48 23.30
CA SER A 154 5.58 9.99 21.92
C SER A 154 5.66 11.09 20.88
N LEU A 155 5.34 12.34 21.22
CA LEU A 155 5.25 13.41 20.23
C LEU A 155 6.65 13.83 19.78
N LEU A 156 6.78 13.96 18.46
CA LEU A 156 7.85 14.71 17.83
C LEU A 156 7.55 16.21 17.89
N TYR A 157 6.32 16.59 17.57
CA TYR A 157 5.80 17.94 17.75
C TYR A 157 4.27 17.90 17.90
N GLY A 158 3.72 18.98 18.42
CA GLY A 158 2.28 19.26 18.38
C GLY A 158 2.05 20.75 18.54
N VAL A 159 0.99 21.28 17.93
CA VAL A 159 0.69 22.72 18.01
C VAL A 159 -0.72 22.92 18.52
N TYR A 160 -0.91 23.82 19.49
CA TYR A 160 -2.23 24.13 19.98
C TYR A 160 -3.05 24.86 18.91
N GLN A 161 -4.25 24.38 18.60
CA GLN A 161 -5.17 25.06 17.68
C GLN A 161 -6.39 25.67 18.40
N GLY A 162 -6.76 25.14 19.57
CA GLY A 162 -7.91 25.63 20.36
C GLY A 162 -9.29 25.38 19.71
N SER A 163 -9.33 24.57 18.66
CA SER A 163 -10.53 24.12 17.98
C SER A 163 -10.21 22.83 17.24
N ASP A 164 -11.24 22.21 16.64
CA ASP A 164 -11.06 21.16 15.65
C ASP A 164 -10.06 21.60 14.56
N ASP A 165 -9.05 20.77 14.37
CA ASP A 165 -8.12 20.85 13.26
C ASP A 165 -7.91 19.45 12.64
N GLU A 166 -8.77 19.15 11.66
CA GLU A 166 -8.59 17.99 10.76
C GLU A 166 -7.15 17.88 10.18
N GLY A 167 -6.36 18.96 10.16
CA GLY A 167 -4.97 18.96 9.73
C GLY A 167 -4.81 18.99 8.21
N SER A 168 -3.58 18.74 7.75
CA SER A 168 -3.16 18.75 6.34
C SER A 168 -3.01 17.32 5.76
N VAL A 169 -1.91 17.08 5.05
CA VAL A 169 -1.47 15.80 4.51
C VAL A 169 0.01 15.61 4.85
N ALA A 170 0.44 14.36 4.99
CA ALA A 170 1.84 13.99 5.11
C ALA A 170 2.32 13.21 3.89
N GLY A 171 3.63 13.21 3.67
CA GLY A 171 4.30 12.48 2.60
C GLY A 171 5.67 13.08 2.30
N ASN A 172 6.52 12.36 1.57
CA ASN A 172 7.71 12.97 0.99
C ASN A 172 7.28 13.78 -0.25
N TYR A 173 7.21 15.11 -0.14
CA TYR A 173 6.84 16.02 -1.23
C TYR A 173 8.03 16.80 -1.78
N SER A 174 9.20 16.72 -1.14
CA SER A 174 10.38 17.49 -1.52
C SER A 174 11.65 16.76 -1.13
N ASN A 175 12.54 16.57 -2.10
CA ASN A 175 13.91 16.08 -1.86
C ASN A 175 14.86 17.19 -1.39
N ARG A 176 14.37 18.44 -1.26
CA ARG A 176 15.18 19.56 -0.74
C ARG A 176 15.49 19.38 0.75
N TRP A 177 14.58 18.76 1.48
CA TRP A 177 14.75 18.43 2.89
C TRP A 177 14.72 16.91 3.05
N PRO A 178 15.60 16.32 3.88
CA PRO A 178 15.58 14.90 4.13
C PRO A 178 14.25 14.43 4.74
N GLY A 179 13.75 13.31 4.24
CA GLY A 179 12.59 12.63 4.79
C GLY A 179 11.23 13.21 4.38
N ALA A 180 10.17 12.73 5.02
CA ALA A 180 8.80 13.15 4.78
C ALA A 180 8.47 14.49 5.46
N GLN A 181 7.50 15.21 4.90
CA GLN A 181 6.96 16.44 5.45
C GLN A 181 5.48 16.31 5.74
N ALA A 182 4.99 17.15 6.65
CA ALA A 182 3.57 17.35 6.87
C ALA A 182 3.29 18.80 7.21
N GLY A 183 2.09 19.26 6.91
CA GLY A 183 1.63 20.55 7.40
C GLY A 183 1.30 20.52 8.90
N SER A 184 1.40 21.69 9.52
CA SER A 184 1.14 21.92 10.95
C SER A 184 -0.29 22.40 11.20
N ALA A 185 -0.50 23.26 12.19
CA ALA A 185 -1.81 23.81 12.56
C ALA A 185 -2.33 24.88 11.58
N ALA A 186 -3.66 24.98 11.48
CA ALA A 186 -4.37 25.94 10.64
C ALA A 186 -4.01 27.42 10.90
N SER A 187 -3.58 27.70 12.12
CA SER A 187 -3.14 29.03 12.55
C SER A 187 -1.70 29.36 12.18
N THR A 188 -0.81 28.35 12.01
CA THR A 188 0.62 28.59 11.76
C THR A 188 0.99 28.62 10.29
N ARG A 189 0.28 27.87 9.44
CA ARG A 189 0.60 27.72 8.01
C ARG A 189 1.96 27.08 7.74
N GLU A 190 2.51 26.39 8.72
CA GLU A 190 3.85 25.81 8.65
C GLU A 190 3.84 24.44 7.97
N VAL A 191 4.92 24.12 7.28
CA VAL A 191 5.28 22.76 6.89
C VAL A 191 6.46 22.32 7.74
N ARG A 192 6.39 21.12 8.31
CA ARG A 192 7.37 20.58 9.25
C ARG A 192 7.99 19.29 8.72
N SER A 193 9.22 19.06 9.15
CA SER A 193 9.89 17.77 8.97
C SER A 193 9.25 16.71 9.87
N LEU A 194 8.92 15.55 9.33
CA LEU A 194 8.52 14.38 10.13
C LEU A 194 9.72 13.59 10.69
N VAL A 195 10.95 14.03 10.39
CA VAL A 195 12.18 13.48 10.95
C VAL A 195 12.60 14.25 12.21
N THR A 196 12.61 15.59 12.12
CA THR A 196 13.14 16.47 13.18
C THR A 196 12.07 17.28 13.91
N GLY A 197 10.88 17.44 13.34
CA GLY A 197 9.81 18.31 13.87
C GLY A 197 10.01 19.80 13.58
N GLU A 198 11.15 20.18 13.00
CA GLU A 198 11.50 21.57 12.66
C GLU A 198 10.56 22.15 11.61
N VAL A 199 10.29 23.45 11.72
CA VAL A 199 9.59 24.23 10.69
C VAL A 199 10.52 24.41 9.50
N LEU A 200 10.11 23.90 8.34
CA LEU A 200 10.87 24.01 7.10
C LEU A 200 10.54 25.30 6.35
N THR A 201 9.26 25.68 6.36
CA THR A 201 8.75 26.88 5.71
C THR A 201 7.34 27.23 6.21
N THR A 202 6.89 28.44 5.88
CA THR A 202 5.51 28.90 6.09
C THR A 202 4.88 29.18 4.72
N THR A 203 3.64 28.75 4.52
CA THR A 203 2.98 28.82 3.22
C THR A 203 1.78 29.77 3.22
N ALA A 204 1.19 29.97 2.04
CA ALA A 204 -0.04 30.75 1.90
C ALA A 204 -1.31 29.97 2.29
N THR A 205 -1.22 28.67 2.57
CA THR A 205 -2.38 27.85 2.95
C THR A 205 -2.46 27.74 4.47
N SER A 206 -3.68 27.68 5.02
CA SER A 206 -3.90 27.66 6.48
C SER A 206 -3.10 26.56 7.18
N ARG A 207 -2.88 25.41 6.55
CA ARG A 207 -2.30 24.22 7.17
C ARG A 207 -0.96 23.78 6.56
N GLY A 208 -0.19 24.70 5.98
CA GLY A 208 1.10 24.37 5.35
C GLY A 208 0.93 23.73 3.98
N ILE A 209 0.63 22.44 3.92
CA ILE A 209 0.22 21.76 2.68
C ILE A 209 -1.31 21.85 2.58
N ALA A 210 -1.82 22.16 1.38
CA ALA A 210 -3.25 22.42 1.17
C ALA A 210 -4.14 21.28 1.71
N GLN A 211 -5.17 21.63 2.50
CA GLN A 211 -6.17 20.68 2.99
C GLN A 211 -6.88 19.99 1.81
N GLY A 212 -7.23 18.71 2.00
CA GLY A 212 -7.90 17.90 0.99
C GLY A 212 -6.93 17.24 -0.01
N GLN A 213 -5.64 17.57 0.02
CA GLN A 213 -4.63 16.79 -0.68
C GLN A 213 -4.46 15.43 0.00
N ASN A 214 -4.16 14.41 -0.81
CA ASN A 214 -3.66 13.12 -0.38
C ASN A 214 -2.36 12.81 -1.13
N ALA A 215 -1.43 12.10 -0.51
CA ALA A 215 -0.19 11.70 -1.15
C ALA A 215 -0.44 10.67 -2.27
N ILE A 216 0.17 10.89 -3.44
CA ILE A 216 0.13 9.95 -4.56
C ILE A 216 1.44 9.89 -5.35
N TRP A 217 1.94 8.69 -5.64
CA TRP A 217 3.02 8.49 -6.62
C TRP A 217 2.46 8.44 -8.04
N PHE A 218 2.27 9.61 -8.65
CA PHE A 218 1.75 9.74 -10.03
C PHE A 218 2.79 10.28 -11.03
N GLY A 219 3.83 10.95 -10.53
CA GLY A 219 4.90 11.53 -11.34
C GLY A 219 5.95 10.49 -11.79
N GLY A 220 7.03 10.96 -12.42
CA GLY A 220 8.17 10.11 -12.77
C GLY A 220 9.27 10.04 -11.70
N GLY A 221 9.19 10.88 -10.66
CA GLY A 221 10.15 10.94 -9.55
C GLY A 221 9.67 10.21 -8.30
N LEU A 222 10.53 10.12 -7.28
CA LEU A 222 10.25 9.40 -6.02
C LEU A 222 9.41 10.21 -5.01
N THR A 223 9.27 11.52 -5.20
CA THR A 223 8.42 12.38 -4.38
C THR A 223 6.94 12.19 -4.73
N HIS A 224 6.09 12.26 -3.71
CA HIS A 224 4.65 12.30 -3.87
C HIS A 224 4.19 13.57 -4.57
N MET A 225 3.12 13.42 -5.33
CA MET A 225 2.22 14.48 -5.77
C MET A 225 1.04 14.56 -4.80
N GLY A 226 0.21 15.60 -4.93
CA GLY A 226 -1.03 15.73 -4.18
C GLY A 226 -2.25 15.36 -5.03
N VAL A 227 -3.24 14.67 -4.47
CA VAL A 227 -4.57 14.51 -5.10
C VAL A 227 -5.66 15.12 -4.23
N ASN A 228 -6.46 16.01 -4.82
CA ASN A 228 -7.64 16.60 -4.19
C ASN A 228 -8.84 16.39 -5.11
N GLY A 229 -9.86 15.66 -4.63
CA GLY A 229 -10.99 15.25 -5.44
C GLY A 229 -10.54 14.38 -6.61
N ALA A 230 -10.76 14.91 -7.81
CA ALA A 230 -10.41 14.27 -9.07
C ALA A 230 -9.27 14.98 -9.79
N THR A 231 -8.48 15.80 -9.08
CA THR A 231 -7.35 16.55 -9.64
C THR A 231 -6.04 16.12 -8.99
N VAL A 232 -5.10 15.68 -9.82
CA VAL A 232 -3.70 15.47 -9.41
C VAL A 232 -2.97 16.80 -9.52
N ASN A 233 -2.18 17.13 -8.50
CA ASN A 233 -1.46 18.38 -8.33
C ASN A 233 0.04 18.08 -8.12
N ARG A 234 0.91 18.84 -8.78
CA ARG A 234 2.30 18.95 -8.32
C ARG A 234 2.31 19.73 -7.02
N ILE A 235 3.15 19.31 -6.08
CA ILE A 235 3.49 20.10 -4.90
C ILE A 235 4.87 20.70 -5.17
N ASP A 236 4.99 22.02 -5.08
CA ASP A 236 6.25 22.72 -5.28
C ASP A 236 7.25 22.36 -4.16
N ASP A 237 8.49 22.05 -4.54
CA ASP A 237 9.49 21.48 -3.64
C ASP A 237 10.06 22.49 -2.64
N LEU A 238 9.80 23.79 -2.80
CA LEU A 238 10.24 24.85 -1.91
C LEU A 238 9.08 25.48 -1.13
N THR A 239 7.97 25.74 -1.82
CA THR A 239 6.83 26.50 -1.28
C THR A 239 5.68 25.61 -0.83
N PHE A 240 5.70 24.31 -1.18
CA PHE A 240 4.60 23.36 -0.99
C PHE A 240 3.26 23.80 -1.59
N ALA A 241 3.28 24.76 -2.52
CA ALA A 241 2.10 25.20 -3.24
C ALA A 241 1.63 24.09 -4.19
N ALA A 242 0.33 23.78 -4.15
CA ALA A 242 -0.29 22.82 -5.06
C ALA A 242 -0.61 23.50 -6.39
N THR A 243 -0.11 22.96 -7.49
CA THR A 243 -0.45 23.39 -8.86
C THR A 243 -1.04 22.22 -9.63
N SER A 244 -2.18 22.43 -10.30
CA SER A 244 -2.86 21.37 -11.07
C SER A 244 -1.92 20.77 -12.12
N TYR A 245 -1.76 19.45 -12.07
CA TYR A 245 -1.02 18.67 -13.04
C TYR A 245 -1.96 18.00 -14.04
N LEU A 246 -3.02 17.36 -13.52
CA LEU A 246 -4.02 16.67 -14.32
C LEU A 246 -5.39 16.87 -13.67
N ALA A 247 -6.23 17.65 -14.33
CA ALA A 247 -7.66 17.67 -14.07
C ALA A 247 -8.30 16.53 -14.88
N THR A 248 -8.78 15.49 -14.20
CA THR A 248 -9.24 14.25 -14.88
C THR A 248 -10.56 14.40 -15.62
N GLY A 249 -11.33 15.45 -15.32
CA GLY A 249 -12.71 15.63 -15.80
C GLY A 249 -13.73 14.66 -15.19
N MET A 250 -13.30 13.82 -14.24
CA MET A 250 -14.15 12.86 -13.53
C MET A 250 -14.54 13.39 -12.14
N THR A 251 -15.28 12.58 -11.38
CA THR A 251 -15.77 12.95 -10.06
C THR A 251 -15.25 12.01 -8.98
N SER A 252 -14.80 12.57 -7.87
CA SER A 252 -14.53 11.88 -6.62
C SER A 252 -15.85 11.41 -5.97
N THR A 253 -15.73 10.55 -4.96
CA THR A 253 -16.88 10.02 -4.20
C THR A 253 -16.90 10.56 -2.78
N GLY A 254 -18.07 10.57 -2.16
CA GLY A 254 -18.25 11.05 -0.78
C GLY A 254 -18.22 12.57 -0.62
N ASN A 255 -18.47 13.03 0.61
CA ASN A 255 -18.49 14.44 0.99
C ASN A 255 -17.08 15.03 1.26
N LYS A 256 -16.10 14.18 1.56
CA LYS A 256 -14.69 14.56 1.79
C LYS A 256 -13.88 14.70 0.49
N SER A 257 -14.53 14.54 -0.67
CA SER A 257 -13.93 14.67 -2.01
C SER A 257 -12.64 13.83 -2.17
N THR A 258 -12.72 12.55 -1.83
CA THR A 258 -11.62 11.60 -2.01
C THR A 258 -11.82 10.78 -3.30
N PRO A 259 -10.74 10.39 -4.01
CA PRO A 259 -10.87 9.40 -5.08
C PRO A 259 -11.55 8.13 -4.57
N THR A 260 -12.35 7.48 -5.40
CA THR A 260 -13.02 6.21 -5.04
C THR A 260 -11.99 5.15 -4.65
N LEU A 261 -10.88 5.08 -5.38
CA LEU A 261 -9.70 4.31 -4.99
C LEU A 261 -8.44 5.06 -5.42
N LYS A 262 -7.39 4.94 -4.60
CA LYS A 262 -6.00 5.24 -4.98
C LYS A 262 -5.23 3.95 -4.71
N ALA A 263 -4.64 3.36 -5.73
CA ALA A 263 -3.85 2.15 -5.62
C ALA A 263 -2.98 1.97 -6.88
N ASP A 264 -1.78 1.43 -6.75
CA ASP A 264 -1.08 0.73 -7.84
C ASP A 264 -1.92 -0.51 -8.19
N LEU A 265 -2.68 -0.44 -9.27
CA LEU A 265 -3.58 -1.53 -9.70
C LEU A 265 -2.97 -2.35 -10.82
N PHE A 266 -2.17 -1.71 -11.67
CA PHE A 266 -1.55 -2.31 -12.84
C PHE A 266 -0.43 -1.44 -13.38
N GLY A 267 0.44 -2.01 -14.21
CA GLY A 267 1.55 -1.27 -14.81
C GLY A 267 2.80 -1.38 -13.95
N ASP A 268 3.46 -0.24 -13.68
CA ASP A 268 4.59 -0.19 -12.76
C ASP A 268 4.16 0.29 -11.36
N TRP A 269 5.11 0.65 -10.51
CA TRP A 269 4.88 1.01 -9.10
C TRP A 269 4.03 2.26 -8.85
N ARG A 270 3.67 3.02 -9.88
CA ARG A 270 2.92 4.27 -9.72
C ARG A 270 1.44 3.98 -9.55
N GLU A 271 0.76 4.91 -8.90
CA GLU A 271 -0.58 4.66 -8.40
C GLU A 271 -1.65 5.19 -9.37
N GLU A 272 -2.66 4.38 -9.62
CA GLU A 272 -3.88 4.77 -10.32
C GLU A 272 -4.88 5.47 -9.39
N LEU A 273 -5.74 6.29 -10.01
CA LEU A 273 -6.98 6.76 -9.41
C LEU A 273 -8.17 6.07 -10.05
N VAL A 274 -9.06 5.49 -9.23
CA VAL A 274 -10.41 5.12 -9.65
C VAL A 274 -11.36 6.24 -9.27
N LEU A 275 -12.12 6.71 -10.24
CA LEU A 275 -13.04 7.83 -10.12
C LEU A 275 -14.37 7.50 -10.81
N ARG A 276 -15.42 8.26 -10.50
CA ARG A 276 -16.69 8.15 -11.20
C ARG A 276 -16.64 8.97 -12.50
N ALA A 277 -16.73 8.27 -13.64
CA ALA A 277 -16.76 8.86 -14.98
C ALA A 277 -18.17 9.32 -15.43
N GLY A 278 -19.18 9.10 -14.59
CA GLY A 278 -20.57 9.48 -14.83
C GLY A 278 -21.50 8.27 -14.99
N GLY A 279 -22.80 8.46 -14.68
CA GLY A 279 -23.77 7.37 -14.67
C GLY A 279 -23.32 6.21 -13.76
N ASN A 280 -23.27 5.01 -14.35
CA ASN A 280 -22.80 3.75 -13.73
C ASN A 280 -21.39 3.35 -14.21
N ARG A 281 -20.54 4.30 -14.60
CA ARG A 281 -19.20 4.03 -15.12
C ARG A 281 -18.13 4.50 -14.13
N LEU A 282 -17.14 3.65 -13.92
CA LEU A 282 -15.87 4.01 -13.30
C LEU A 282 -14.87 4.37 -14.40
N GLY A 283 -13.98 5.31 -14.11
CA GLY A 283 -12.79 5.58 -14.91
C GLY A 283 -11.55 5.32 -14.07
N ILE A 284 -10.55 4.71 -14.69
CA ILE A 284 -9.25 4.48 -14.07
C ILE A 284 -8.24 5.39 -14.76
N VAL A 285 -7.55 6.20 -13.96
CA VAL A 285 -6.56 7.16 -14.42
C VAL A 285 -5.19 6.63 -14.02
N THR A 286 -4.37 6.32 -15.03
CA THR A 286 -2.96 5.97 -14.87
C THR A 286 -2.07 7.06 -15.44
N THR A 287 -0.81 7.08 -15.01
CA THR A 287 0.18 8.06 -15.45
C THR A 287 0.86 7.65 -16.75
N LEU A 288 1.17 8.63 -17.61
CA LEU A 288 1.99 8.45 -18.82
C LEU A 288 3.38 9.07 -18.67
N ALA A 289 3.71 9.59 -17.49
CA ALA A 289 5.05 10.12 -17.26
C ALA A 289 6.08 8.99 -17.44
N PRO A 290 7.24 9.19 -18.08
CA PRO A 290 8.31 8.21 -18.01
C PRO A 290 8.94 8.23 -16.61
N THR A 291 9.42 7.08 -16.15
CA THR A 291 10.21 6.94 -14.92
C THR A 291 11.45 6.10 -15.20
N GLN A 292 12.55 6.41 -14.51
CA GLN A 292 13.78 5.63 -14.56
C GLN A 292 13.87 4.58 -13.43
N TYR A 293 12.93 4.60 -12.50
CA TYR A 293 12.97 3.78 -11.29
C TYR A 293 12.18 2.48 -11.51
N GLY A 294 12.87 1.34 -11.36
CA GLY A 294 12.27 0.02 -11.30
C GLY A 294 11.95 -0.36 -9.86
N ILE A 295 10.72 -0.09 -9.43
CA ILE A 295 10.20 -0.49 -8.11
C ILE A 295 9.14 -1.56 -8.33
N ARG A 296 9.10 -2.57 -7.45
CA ARG A 296 8.09 -3.62 -7.54
C ARG A 296 6.72 -3.05 -7.19
N THR A 297 5.65 -3.65 -7.73
CA THR A 297 4.28 -3.21 -7.42
C THR A 297 4.08 -3.02 -5.92
N LEU A 298 3.47 -1.90 -5.55
CA LEU A 298 3.18 -1.54 -4.17
C LEU A 298 2.14 -2.50 -3.56
N MET A 299 1.32 -3.17 -4.37
CA MET A 299 0.37 -4.17 -3.88
C MET A 299 1.03 -5.43 -3.30
N HIS A 300 2.34 -5.58 -3.47
CA HIS A 300 3.18 -6.61 -2.85
C HIS A 300 3.86 -6.14 -1.54
N ASP A 301 3.73 -4.88 -1.19
CA ASP A 301 4.10 -4.34 0.12
C ASP A 301 2.93 -4.55 1.11
N PRO A 302 3.16 -5.09 2.32
CA PRO A 302 2.08 -5.52 3.19
C PRO A 302 1.33 -4.32 3.79
N MET A 303 2.07 -3.30 4.21
CA MET A 303 1.54 -2.06 4.76
C MET A 303 0.74 -1.29 3.71
N TYR A 304 1.24 -1.19 2.48
CA TYR A 304 0.53 -0.55 1.38
C TYR A 304 -0.74 -1.31 1.02
N ARG A 305 -0.65 -2.63 0.84
CA ARG A 305 -1.78 -3.48 0.45
C ARG A 305 -2.90 -3.46 1.49
N LEU A 306 -2.56 -3.40 2.78
CA LEU A 306 -3.50 -3.18 3.88
C LEU A 306 -4.07 -1.77 3.88
N GLY A 307 -3.26 -0.76 3.58
CA GLY A 307 -3.72 0.62 3.40
C GLY A 307 -4.78 0.75 2.29
N VAL A 308 -4.59 0.05 1.16
CA VAL A 308 -5.60 -0.04 0.09
C VAL A 308 -6.87 -0.75 0.56
N ALA A 309 -6.74 -1.83 1.35
CA ALA A 309 -7.89 -2.54 1.93
C ALA A 309 -8.68 -1.66 2.91
N ASN A 310 -7.99 -0.89 3.75
CA ASN A 310 -8.58 -0.04 4.79
C ASN A 310 -9.10 1.30 4.24
N LYS A 311 -8.81 1.65 2.99
CA LYS A 311 -9.21 2.94 2.42
C LYS A 311 -10.71 3.23 2.51
N ASN A 312 -11.57 2.21 2.48
CA ASN A 312 -13.03 2.39 2.56
C ASN A 312 -13.58 2.48 4.00
N ASN A 313 -12.70 2.46 5.01
CA ASN A 313 -13.10 2.54 6.41
C ASN A 313 -13.34 4.01 6.82
N GLY A 314 -14.57 4.33 7.23
CA GLY A 314 -14.94 5.62 7.83
C GLY A 314 -14.60 6.82 6.92
N TYR A 315 -13.62 7.64 7.32
CA TYR A 315 -13.10 8.71 6.48
C TYR A 315 -11.90 8.21 5.68
N ASP A 316 -12.12 8.03 4.37
CA ASP A 316 -11.10 7.64 3.41
C ASP A 316 -9.75 8.35 3.61
N GLN A 317 -8.78 7.61 4.13
CA GLN A 317 -7.38 8.02 4.16
C GLN A 317 -6.56 7.18 3.16
N VAL A 318 -5.36 7.65 2.84
CA VAL A 318 -4.45 6.92 1.96
C VAL A 318 -3.50 6.02 2.74
N GLY A 319 -3.17 4.87 2.13
CA GLY A 319 -2.09 4.00 2.58
C GLY A 319 -0.73 4.46 2.08
N PHE A 320 0.32 4.03 2.78
CA PHE A 320 1.73 4.21 2.44
C PHE A 320 2.42 2.84 2.43
N ALA A 321 3.52 2.73 1.69
CA ALA A 321 4.35 1.53 1.71
C ALA A 321 5.16 1.42 3.01
N SER A 322 5.61 0.21 3.34
CA SER A 322 6.47 -0.06 4.50
C SER A 322 7.89 0.47 4.37
N PHE A 323 8.25 1.01 3.20
CA PHE A 323 9.53 1.63 2.91
C PHE A 323 9.39 3.10 2.49
N TYR A 324 10.47 3.85 2.71
CA TYR A 324 10.59 5.25 2.28
C TYR A 324 11.08 5.34 0.84
N LEU A 325 10.50 6.27 0.06
CA LEU A 325 10.99 6.65 -1.26
C LEU A 325 11.42 8.13 -1.25
N GLY A 326 12.67 8.37 -1.64
CA GLY A 326 13.28 9.70 -1.78
C GLY A 326 14.66 9.57 -2.42
N ASP A 327 15.18 10.64 -3.02
CA ASP A 327 16.46 10.61 -3.76
C ASP A 327 17.67 10.26 -2.86
N GLU A 328 17.53 10.47 -1.56
CA GLU A 328 18.55 10.19 -0.54
C GLU A 328 18.57 8.74 -0.05
N ALA A 329 17.63 7.91 -0.49
CA ALA A 329 17.45 6.53 -0.07
C ALA A 329 17.74 5.55 -1.22
N PRO A 330 18.33 4.37 -0.93
CA PRO A 330 18.34 3.29 -1.91
C PRO A 330 16.90 2.85 -2.21
N LEU A 331 16.66 2.39 -3.43
CA LEU A 331 15.39 1.74 -3.76
C LEU A 331 15.18 0.50 -2.88
N PRO A 332 13.91 0.18 -2.53
CA PRO A 332 13.61 -1.01 -1.75
C PRO A 332 14.11 -2.26 -2.45
N SER A 333 14.66 -3.20 -1.68
CA SER A 333 15.01 -4.51 -2.19
C SER A 333 13.75 -5.29 -2.57
N MET A 334 13.90 -6.24 -3.49
CA MET A 334 12.82 -7.17 -3.80
C MET A 334 12.47 -8.01 -2.56
N ARG A 335 11.21 -7.95 -2.14
CA ARG A 335 10.65 -8.87 -1.14
C ARG A 335 10.66 -10.31 -1.66
N THR A 336 11.21 -11.21 -0.86
CA THR A 336 11.28 -12.67 -1.12
C THR A 336 10.36 -13.47 -0.21
N ASP A 337 9.67 -12.79 0.70
CA ASP A 337 8.82 -13.30 1.76
C ASP A 337 7.32 -13.21 1.43
N ILE A 338 6.99 -12.79 0.21
CA ILE A 338 5.63 -12.80 -0.32
C ILE A 338 5.43 -14.01 -1.23
N ALA A 339 4.34 -14.75 -1.00
CA ALA A 339 3.89 -15.78 -1.93
C ALA A 339 3.20 -15.09 -3.11
N VAL A 340 3.89 -15.01 -4.24
CA VAL A 340 3.26 -14.68 -5.51
C VAL A 340 2.84 -16.00 -6.15
N PRO A 341 1.54 -16.24 -6.39
CA PRO A 341 1.10 -17.46 -7.04
C PRO A 341 1.73 -17.52 -8.43
N ARG A 342 2.61 -18.51 -8.66
CA ARG A 342 2.96 -18.88 -10.03
C ARG A 342 1.74 -19.51 -10.65
N TYR A 343 1.28 -18.98 -11.77
CA TYR A 343 0.30 -19.68 -12.59
C TYR A 343 1.03 -20.85 -13.26
N GLU A 344 0.99 -22.02 -12.63
CA GLU A 344 1.19 -23.27 -13.34
C GLU A 344 0.02 -23.43 -14.33
N PRO A 345 0.26 -23.72 -15.62
CA PRO A 345 -0.83 -24.06 -16.52
C PRO A 345 -1.55 -25.27 -15.93
N SER A 346 -2.90 -25.24 -15.87
CA SER A 346 -3.65 -26.25 -15.12
C SER A 346 -3.47 -27.67 -15.67
N GLU A 347 -3.09 -27.81 -16.94
CA GLU A 347 -2.62 -29.04 -17.59
C GLU A 347 -2.15 -28.70 -19.02
N THR A 348 -0.99 -29.21 -19.48
CA THR A 348 -0.71 -29.33 -20.92
C THR A 348 -1.11 -30.73 -21.34
N THR A 349 -2.02 -30.88 -22.30
CA THR A 349 -2.48 -32.20 -22.76
C THR A 349 -2.25 -32.35 -24.25
N VAL A 350 -2.04 -33.59 -24.71
CA VAL A 350 -2.00 -33.89 -26.15
C VAL A 350 -3.23 -34.71 -26.50
N SER A 351 -3.84 -34.43 -27.65
CA SER A 351 -4.92 -35.25 -28.18
C SER A 351 -4.74 -35.51 -29.67
N VAL A 352 -4.98 -36.77 -30.05
CA VAL A 352 -5.08 -37.21 -31.45
C VAL A 352 -6.51 -37.71 -31.69
N PRO A 353 -7.12 -37.40 -32.85
CA PRO A 353 -8.52 -37.76 -33.11
C PRO A 353 -8.74 -39.27 -33.24
N ARG A 354 -7.68 -40.05 -33.47
CA ARG A 354 -7.68 -41.52 -33.48
C ARG A 354 -6.33 -42.03 -32.95
N THR A 355 -6.37 -43.04 -32.09
CA THR A 355 -5.18 -43.75 -31.56
C THR A 355 -4.77 -44.95 -32.41
N ASP A 356 -5.49 -45.19 -33.52
CA ASP A 356 -5.21 -46.22 -34.52
C ASP A 356 -5.28 -45.58 -35.93
N VAL A 357 -4.16 -45.57 -36.67
CA VAL A 357 -4.08 -45.02 -38.04
C VAL A 357 -3.32 -45.94 -38.98
N VAL A 358 -3.43 -45.71 -40.28
CA VAL A 358 -2.69 -46.47 -41.30
C VAL A 358 -1.36 -45.76 -41.63
N ALA A 359 -0.30 -46.53 -41.85
CA ALA A 359 1.01 -45.99 -42.21
C ALA A 359 0.93 -45.06 -43.42
N ALA A 360 1.81 -44.06 -43.43
CA ALA A 360 1.82 -42.95 -44.38
C ALA A 360 0.66 -41.94 -44.27
N GLN A 361 -0.24 -42.07 -43.28
CA GLN A 361 -1.20 -41.01 -42.97
C GLN A 361 -0.56 -39.89 -42.15
N ARG A 362 -1.06 -38.67 -42.37
CA ARG A 362 -0.81 -37.52 -41.50
C ARG A 362 -1.85 -37.51 -40.37
N VAL A 363 -1.42 -37.23 -39.15
CA VAL A 363 -2.24 -37.26 -37.94
C VAL A 363 -2.38 -35.84 -37.41
N PRO A 364 -3.61 -35.30 -37.29
CA PRO A 364 -3.84 -34.04 -36.58
C PRO A 364 -3.52 -34.21 -35.10
N VAL A 365 -2.81 -33.26 -34.51
CA VAL A 365 -2.52 -33.22 -33.08
C VAL A 365 -3.01 -31.90 -32.52
N THR A 366 -3.77 -31.95 -31.43
CA THR A 366 -4.28 -30.78 -30.72
C THR A 366 -3.69 -30.76 -29.31
N VAL A 367 -3.13 -29.62 -28.91
CA VAL A 367 -2.54 -29.42 -27.59
C VAL A 367 -3.24 -28.26 -26.88
N PRO A 368 -4.21 -28.53 -26.00
CA PRO A 368 -4.72 -27.55 -25.05
C PRO A 368 -3.67 -27.30 -23.96
N ALA A 369 -3.35 -26.02 -23.73
CA ALA A 369 -2.66 -25.60 -22.52
C ALA A 369 -3.68 -24.89 -21.62
N GLY A 370 -3.89 -25.39 -20.40
CA GLY A 370 -4.77 -24.80 -19.39
C GLY A 370 -4.24 -23.48 -18.80
N ALA A 371 -3.75 -22.59 -19.64
CA ALA A 371 -3.25 -21.28 -19.23
C ALA A 371 -4.44 -20.32 -19.03
N PRO A 372 -4.49 -19.57 -17.91
CA PRO A 372 -5.51 -18.54 -17.73
C PRO A 372 -5.23 -17.35 -18.69
N LEU A 373 -6.16 -17.13 -19.64
CA LEU A 373 -6.19 -16.04 -20.64
C LEU A 373 -5.10 -16.11 -21.74
N PRO A 374 -5.31 -15.51 -22.94
CA PRO A 374 -4.41 -15.69 -24.08
C PRO A 374 -3.05 -15.08 -23.78
N VAL A 375 -2.07 -15.94 -23.54
CA VAL A 375 -0.71 -15.52 -23.26
C VAL A 375 -0.04 -15.28 -24.61
N ALA A 376 0.01 -14.02 -25.04
CA ALA A 376 0.67 -13.63 -26.29
C ALA A 376 2.12 -14.14 -26.30
N GLY A 377 2.54 -14.76 -27.42
CA GLY A 377 3.88 -15.34 -27.55
C GLY A 377 4.08 -16.72 -26.92
N ALA A 378 3.06 -17.32 -26.31
CA ALA A 378 3.12 -18.69 -25.82
C ALA A 378 3.23 -19.73 -26.96
N THR A 379 4.15 -20.68 -26.81
CA THR A 379 4.35 -21.76 -27.78
C THR A 379 4.44 -23.13 -27.13
N VAL A 380 4.04 -24.14 -27.89
CA VAL A 380 4.20 -25.55 -27.55
C VAL A 380 5.11 -26.22 -28.58
N GLN A 381 6.11 -26.96 -28.11
CA GLN A 381 6.88 -27.90 -28.92
C GLN A 381 6.24 -29.29 -28.86
N LEU A 382 5.89 -29.85 -30.01
CA LEU A 382 5.44 -31.24 -30.08
C LEU A 382 6.65 -32.18 -30.14
N VAL A 383 6.56 -33.30 -29.43
CA VAL A 383 7.60 -34.33 -29.34
C VAL A 383 6.99 -35.68 -29.75
N LEU A 384 7.67 -36.40 -30.63
CA LEU A 384 7.31 -37.73 -31.10
C LEU A 384 8.46 -38.69 -30.78
N ASP A 385 8.19 -39.76 -30.04
CA ASP A 385 9.18 -40.77 -29.65
C ASP A 385 10.45 -40.15 -29.02
N GLY A 386 10.27 -39.08 -28.23
CA GLY A 386 11.36 -38.34 -27.58
C GLY A 386 12.10 -37.35 -28.48
N VAL A 387 11.64 -37.11 -29.72
CA VAL A 387 12.27 -36.17 -30.66
C VAL A 387 11.31 -35.03 -31.03
N ALA A 388 11.77 -33.79 -30.95
CA ALA A 388 11.00 -32.61 -31.36
C ALA A 388 10.57 -32.69 -32.84
N VAL A 389 9.29 -32.41 -33.08
CA VAL A 389 8.68 -32.44 -34.42
C VAL A 389 8.27 -31.04 -34.87
N GLY A 390 8.93 -30.54 -35.91
CA GLY A 390 8.66 -29.21 -36.45
C GLY A 390 9.05 -28.08 -35.50
N ASP A 391 8.73 -26.85 -35.90
CA ASP A 391 8.95 -25.66 -35.08
C ASP A 391 7.87 -25.54 -33.98
N PRO A 392 8.15 -24.86 -32.85
CA PRO A 392 7.15 -24.57 -31.81
C PRO A 392 5.91 -23.88 -32.39
N VAL A 393 4.73 -24.34 -31.97
CA VAL A 393 3.43 -23.86 -32.44
C VAL A 393 2.86 -22.87 -31.43
N ALA A 394 2.48 -21.68 -31.90
CA ALA A 394 1.82 -20.69 -31.06
C ALA A 394 0.42 -21.14 -30.63
N LEU A 395 0.01 -20.77 -29.40
CA LEU A 395 -1.36 -20.95 -28.94
C LEU A 395 -2.30 -19.94 -29.64
N ASP A 396 -3.53 -20.37 -29.94
CA ASP A 396 -4.60 -19.49 -30.38
C ASP A 396 -5.25 -18.71 -29.21
N GLU A 397 -6.29 -17.91 -29.51
CA GLU A 397 -7.01 -17.10 -28.52
C GLU A 397 -7.70 -17.97 -27.45
N GLU A 398 -7.93 -19.25 -27.74
CA GLU A 398 -8.49 -20.24 -26.83
C GLU A 398 -7.43 -21.05 -26.07
N GLY A 399 -6.14 -20.76 -26.24
CA GLY A 399 -5.05 -21.46 -25.55
C GLY A 399 -4.71 -22.83 -26.17
N VAL A 400 -4.98 -23.02 -27.46
CA VAL A 400 -4.81 -24.30 -28.15
C VAL A 400 -3.80 -24.19 -29.29
N ALA A 401 -2.79 -25.08 -29.29
CA ALA A 401 -1.93 -25.30 -30.45
C ALA A 401 -2.45 -26.46 -31.31
N ARG A 402 -2.41 -26.31 -32.63
CA ARG A 402 -2.80 -27.36 -33.60
C ARG A 402 -1.68 -27.63 -34.58
N SER A 403 -1.30 -28.89 -34.72
CA SER A 403 -0.25 -29.35 -35.63
C SER A 403 -0.67 -30.60 -36.40
N VAL A 404 0.12 -30.99 -37.39
CA VAL A 404 -0.08 -32.19 -38.19
C VAL A 404 1.25 -32.93 -38.32
N VAL A 405 1.29 -34.18 -37.85
CA VAL A 405 2.52 -35.01 -37.85
C VAL A 405 2.41 -36.16 -38.84
N GLY A 406 3.54 -36.51 -39.46
CA GLY A 406 3.68 -37.66 -40.36
C GLY A 406 4.22 -37.29 -41.75
N PRO A 407 4.33 -38.25 -42.67
CA PRO A 407 3.85 -39.65 -42.57
C PRO A 407 4.58 -40.47 -41.51
N LEU A 408 3.84 -41.28 -40.74
CA LEU A 408 4.39 -42.18 -39.72
C LEU A 408 4.60 -43.60 -40.25
N THR A 409 5.64 -44.25 -39.76
CA THR A 409 5.95 -45.66 -40.03
C THR A 409 5.00 -46.58 -39.27
N ALA A 410 4.90 -47.85 -39.66
CA ALA A 410 4.15 -48.83 -38.89
C ALA A 410 4.84 -49.10 -37.55
N GLY A 411 4.08 -49.14 -36.46
CA GLY A 411 4.60 -49.30 -35.11
C GLY A 411 3.79 -48.53 -34.07
N THR A 412 4.27 -48.56 -32.84
CA THR A 412 3.74 -47.77 -31.73
C THR A 412 4.56 -46.49 -31.63
N HIS A 413 3.87 -45.36 -31.59
CA HIS A 413 4.46 -44.03 -31.48
C HIS A 413 3.91 -43.30 -30.25
N GLU A 414 4.75 -42.53 -29.58
CA GLU A 414 4.37 -41.75 -28.39
C GLU A 414 4.43 -40.25 -28.69
N PHE A 415 3.36 -39.54 -28.35
CA PHE A 415 3.29 -38.08 -28.44
C PHE A 415 3.30 -37.44 -27.07
N THR A 416 4.16 -36.45 -26.89
CA THR A 416 4.12 -35.50 -25.77
C THR A 416 4.20 -34.07 -26.30
N ALA A 417 3.82 -33.10 -25.47
CA ALA A 417 3.93 -31.68 -25.78
C ALA A 417 4.63 -30.95 -24.64
N GLU A 418 5.60 -30.11 -24.99
CA GLU A 418 6.37 -29.29 -24.07
C GLU A 418 5.93 -27.84 -24.22
N PHE A 419 5.39 -27.26 -23.16
CA PHE A 419 5.07 -25.85 -23.06
C PHE A 419 6.28 -25.08 -22.53
N ALA A 420 6.77 -24.10 -23.29
CA ALA A 420 8.03 -23.40 -23.01
C ALA A 420 7.95 -22.35 -21.87
N GLY A 421 6.80 -22.22 -21.22
CA GLY A 421 6.54 -21.14 -20.28
C GLY A 421 6.39 -19.78 -20.97
N VAL A 422 5.89 -18.78 -20.26
CA VAL A 422 5.89 -17.39 -20.72
C VAL A 422 6.44 -16.50 -19.63
N ARG A 423 7.38 -15.63 -19.97
CA ARG A 423 7.91 -14.63 -19.04
C ARG A 423 6.86 -13.52 -18.83
N PRO A 424 6.78 -12.93 -17.64
CA PRO A 424 5.79 -11.90 -17.39
C PRO A 424 6.04 -10.67 -18.28
N GLU A 425 4.99 -10.23 -18.98
CA GLU A 425 5.03 -9.04 -19.84
C GLU A 425 4.74 -7.74 -19.04
N THR A 426 4.22 -7.85 -17.81
CA THR A 426 3.85 -6.72 -16.96
C THR A 426 4.37 -6.89 -15.52
N ALA A 427 4.63 -5.78 -14.83
CA ALA A 427 5.02 -5.80 -13.43
C ALA A 427 3.84 -6.30 -12.58
N GLY A 428 4.10 -7.25 -11.67
CA GLY A 428 3.08 -7.85 -10.80
C GLY A 428 2.48 -9.16 -11.31
N ALA A 429 2.71 -9.54 -12.57
CA ALA A 429 2.44 -10.90 -13.04
C ALA A 429 3.67 -11.79 -12.84
N ASP A 430 3.47 -13.02 -12.36
CA ASP A 430 4.45 -14.08 -12.57
C ASP A 430 4.11 -14.78 -13.89
N GLY A 431 5.14 -15.15 -14.63
CA GLY A 431 5.00 -15.86 -15.89
C GLY A 431 4.30 -17.22 -15.76
N VAL A 432 3.90 -17.81 -16.88
CA VAL A 432 3.41 -19.19 -16.89
C VAL A 432 4.62 -20.13 -16.88
N ALA A 433 4.64 -21.10 -15.96
CA ALA A 433 5.74 -22.06 -15.86
C ALA A 433 5.78 -23.04 -17.05
N GLU A 434 6.96 -23.60 -17.30
CA GLU A 434 7.14 -24.71 -18.25
C GLU A 434 6.38 -25.96 -17.78
N SER A 435 5.83 -26.74 -18.72
CA SER A 435 5.17 -28.01 -18.40
C SER A 435 5.25 -29.02 -19.56
N VAL A 436 5.11 -30.31 -19.25
CA VAL A 436 5.11 -31.39 -20.22
C VAL A 436 3.85 -32.22 -20.06
N SER A 437 3.20 -32.58 -21.17
CA SER A 437 2.00 -33.42 -21.14
C SER A 437 2.31 -34.86 -20.77
N GLU A 438 1.32 -35.56 -20.21
CA GLU A 438 1.30 -37.02 -20.22
C GLU A 438 1.36 -37.55 -21.67
N PRO A 439 2.01 -38.71 -21.91
CA PRO A 439 2.16 -39.27 -23.24
C PRO A 439 0.84 -39.84 -23.79
N VAL A 440 0.63 -39.65 -25.09
CA VAL A 440 -0.45 -40.31 -25.85
C VAL A 440 0.14 -41.29 -26.84
N THR A 441 -0.24 -42.56 -26.70
CA THR A 441 0.19 -43.63 -27.59
C THR A 441 -0.69 -43.74 -28.84
N LEU A 442 -0.06 -43.75 -30.01
CA LEU A 442 -0.66 -43.98 -31.31
C LEU A 442 -0.13 -45.28 -31.91
N THR A 443 -1.02 -46.18 -32.32
CA THR A 443 -0.66 -47.37 -33.07
C THR A 443 -0.85 -47.12 -34.58
N VAL A 444 0.21 -47.31 -35.35
CA VAL A 444 0.21 -47.14 -36.80
C VAL A 444 0.30 -48.52 -37.46
N ARG A 445 -0.74 -48.89 -38.20
CA ARG A 445 -0.83 -50.18 -38.88
C ARG A 445 -0.16 -50.11 -40.25
N PRO A 446 0.52 -51.16 -40.72
CA PRO A 446 1.09 -51.19 -42.07
C PRO A 446 -0.01 -51.05 -43.14
N VAL A 447 0.33 -50.41 -44.27
CA VAL A 447 -0.54 -50.40 -45.46
C VAL A 447 -0.59 -51.83 -45.99
N GLY A 448 -1.78 -52.45 -46.00
CA GLY A 448 -1.97 -53.77 -46.60
C GLY A 448 -1.64 -53.74 -48.10
N PRO A 449 -1.29 -54.88 -48.73
CA PRO A 449 -1.04 -54.93 -50.15
C PRO A 449 -2.26 -54.40 -50.91
N ALA A 450 -2.04 -53.49 -51.87
CA ALA A 450 -3.11 -52.97 -52.72
C ALA A 450 -3.81 -54.15 -53.40
N ALA A 451 -5.13 -54.25 -53.22
CA ALA A 451 -5.93 -55.21 -53.97
C ALA A 451 -5.82 -54.86 -55.46
N SER A 452 -5.16 -55.72 -56.22
CA SER A 452 -5.02 -55.63 -57.68
C SER A 452 -6.32 -55.99 -58.40
#